data_AF-A0A938NNA4-F1
#
_entry.id   AF-A0A938NNA4-F1
#
_cell.length_a   1.000
_cell.length_b   1.000
_cell.length_c   1.000
_cell.angle_alpha   90.00
_cell.angle_beta   90.00
_cell.angle_gamma   90.00
#
_symmetry.space_group_name_H-M   'P 1'
#
loop_
_entity.id
_entity.type
_entity.pdbx_description
1 polymer ?
#
loop_
_entity_poly.entity_id
_entity_poly.type
_entity_poly.pdbx_seq_one_letter_code
_entity_poly.pdbx_strand_id
1 'polypeptide(L)'
;VPVCEENPLRNLYISVEGEVSPCVYLYPPLPSPFKRIFCENEYHIEKVSFGNIFKEPFQAIWNNKKYSEFRKCFMLRGRRFEEIYSYHWEIERLKRLKTAPLPESPEQCKTCHKMLGL
;
A
#
# COMPACT_ATOMS: atom_id res chain seq x y z
N VAL A 1 -9.70 -1.34 7.05
CA VAL A 1 -9.38 -2.38 6.03
C VAL A 1 -7.99 -2.95 6.31
N PRO A 2 -7.78 -4.27 6.35
CA PRO A 2 -6.56 -4.89 6.89
C PRO A 2 -5.24 -4.63 6.13
N VAL A 3 -5.34 -4.13 4.91
CA VAL A 3 -4.20 -4.04 3.99
C VAL A 3 -3.99 -2.60 3.53
N CYS A 4 -5.00 -1.98 2.93
CA CYS A 4 -5.14 -0.55 2.65
C CYS A 4 -6.55 -0.37 2.05
N GLU A 5 -7.27 0.70 2.35
CA GLU A 5 -8.59 0.96 1.74
C GLU A 5 -8.51 1.14 0.21
N GLU A 6 -7.41 1.73 -0.28
CA GLU A 6 -7.21 1.98 -1.72
C GLU A 6 -6.98 0.69 -2.55
N ASN A 7 -6.78 -0.46 -1.90
CA ASN A 7 -6.56 -1.77 -2.52
C ASN A 7 -5.51 -1.78 -3.66
N PRO A 8 -4.23 -1.48 -3.36
CA PRO A 8 -3.16 -1.39 -4.36
C PRO A 8 -2.81 -2.72 -5.06
N LEU A 9 -3.46 -3.83 -4.67
CA LEU A 9 -3.34 -5.12 -5.36
C LEU A 9 -4.23 -5.20 -6.62
N ARG A 10 -5.33 -4.44 -6.64
CA ARG A 10 -6.34 -4.48 -7.71
C ARG A 10 -6.59 -3.12 -8.34
N ASN A 11 -6.21 -2.06 -7.64
CA ASN A 11 -6.40 -0.68 -8.08
C ASN A 11 -5.05 0.00 -8.27
N LEU A 12 -5.09 1.07 -9.07
CA LEU A 12 -3.98 2.00 -9.29
C LEU A 12 -4.55 3.35 -9.67
N TYR A 13 -3.68 4.36 -9.66
CA TYR A 13 -3.95 5.71 -10.10
C TYR A 13 -3.05 6.05 -11.30
N ILE A 14 -3.60 6.76 -12.28
CA ILE A 14 -2.85 7.30 -13.42
C ILE A 14 -3.06 8.82 -13.43
N SER A 15 -1.97 9.60 -13.39
CA SER A 15 -2.05 11.05 -13.50
C SER A 15 -2.40 11.50 -14.92
N VAL A 16 -2.75 12.77 -15.11
CA VAL A 16 -3.01 13.33 -16.45
C VAL A 16 -1.75 13.32 -17.33
N GLU A 17 -0.57 13.36 -16.72
CA GLU A 17 0.73 13.21 -17.38
C GLU A 17 1.12 11.74 -17.64
N GLY A 18 0.25 10.79 -17.29
CA GLY A 18 0.44 9.36 -17.54
C GLY A 18 1.24 8.61 -16.47
N GLU A 19 1.56 9.26 -15.34
CA GLU A 19 2.33 8.63 -14.26
C GLU A 19 1.48 7.59 -13.50
N VAL A 20 2.00 6.38 -13.34
CA VAL A 20 1.32 5.25 -12.71
C VAL A 20 1.73 5.15 -11.25
N SER A 21 0.79 5.43 -10.35
CA SER A 21 0.97 5.36 -8.90
C SER A 21 0.03 4.31 -8.30
N PRO A 22 0.34 3.71 -7.14
CA PRO A 22 -0.55 2.72 -6.54
C PRO A 22 -1.83 3.31 -5.94
N CYS A 23 -1.85 4.61 -5.62
CA CYS A 23 -3.06 5.34 -5.21
C CYS A 23 -2.85 6.86 -5.32
N VAL A 24 -3.95 7.63 -5.26
CA VAL A 24 -3.90 9.09 -5.36
C VAL A 24 -3.10 9.76 -4.24
N TYR A 25 -3.07 9.16 -3.03
CA TYR A 25 -2.34 9.72 -1.87
C TYR A 25 -0.82 9.63 -1.98
N LEU A 26 -0.31 8.85 -2.94
CA LEU A 26 1.10 8.75 -3.25
C LEU A 26 1.51 9.55 -4.48
N TYR A 27 0.55 10.10 -5.21
CA TYR A 27 0.79 11.04 -6.31
C TYR A 27 -0.27 12.15 -6.32
N PRO A 28 -0.33 12.98 -5.27
CA PRO A 28 -1.30 14.08 -5.22
C PRO A 28 -0.93 15.18 -6.23
N PRO A 29 -1.87 16.07 -6.59
CA PRO A 29 -1.63 17.25 -7.42
C PRO A 29 -0.89 18.36 -6.64
N LEU A 30 0.21 18.01 -5.97
CA LEU A 30 1.10 18.91 -5.23
C LEU A 30 2.52 18.80 -5.80
N PRO A 31 3.40 19.80 -5.64
CA PRO A 31 4.82 19.62 -5.92
C PRO A 31 5.44 18.49 -5.09
N SER A 32 6.50 17.85 -5.60
CA SER A 32 7.28 16.85 -4.85
C SER A 32 8.59 17.49 -4.33
N PRO A 33 9.02 17.22 -3.09
CA PRO A 33 8.29 16.49 -2.04
C PRO A 33 7.08 17.29 -1.52
N PHE A 34 6.13 16.60 -0.88
CA PHE A 34 4.97 17.23 -0.26
C PHE A 34 4.86 16.89 1.23
N LYS A 35 4.25 17.81 1.98
CA LYS A 35 3.96 17.67 3.40
C LYS A 35 2.80 16.70 3.62
N ARG A 36 3.00 15.74 4.52
CA ARG A 36 1.96 14.83 5.01
C ARG A 36 1.90 14.91 6.55
N ILE A 37 0.70 15.15 7.07
CA ILE A 37 0.45 15.12 8.52
C ILE A 37 -0.14 13.74 8.84
N PHE A 38 0.47 13.02 9.79
CA PHE A 38 0.04 11.70 10.22
C PHE A 38 0.26 11.54 11.72
N CYS A 39 -0.81 11.20 12.46
CA CYS A 39 -0.77 11.08 13.92
C CYS A 39 -0.08 12.28 14.59
N GLU A 40 -0.52 13.50 14.27
CA GLU A 40 0.03 14.79 14.78
C GLU A 40 1.48 15.10 14.39
N ASN A 41 2.15 14.20 13.65
CA ASN A 41 3.52 14.39 13.19
C ASN A 41 3.55 14.84 11.73
N GLU A 42 4.56 15.63 11.39
CA GLU A 42 4.81 16.11 10.04
C GLU A 42 5.88 15.28 9.34
N TYR A 43 5.59 14.89 8.10
CA TYR A 43 6.49 14.14 7.23
C TYR A 43 6.61 14.83 5.87
N HIS A 44 7.79 14.75 5.26
CA HIS A 44 8.00 15.14 3.87
C HIS A 44 8.23 13.88 3.05
N ILE A 45 7.43 13.70 2.01
CA ILE A 45 7.48 12.49 1.19
C ILE A 45 7.51 12.82 -0.30
N GLU A 46 8.21 11.97 -1.04
CA GLU A 46 8.24 12.03 -2.49
C GLU A 46 6.98 11.44 -3.10
N LYS A 47 6.60 11.94 -4.28
CA LYS A 47 5.65 11.26 -5.14
C LYS A 47 6.18 9.88 -5.53
N VAL A 48 5.29 8.91 -5.56
CA VAL A 48 5.58 7.55 -6.02
C VAL A 48 4.98 7.35 -7.39
N SER A 49 5.83 7.13 -8.38
CA SER A 49 5.45 6.63 -9.69
C SER A 49 6.27 5.37 -9.98
N PHE A 50 5.61 4.39 -10.57
CA PHE A 50 6.23 3.15 -11.02
C PHE A 50 6.51 3.15 -12.52
N GLY A 51 6.08 4.16 -13.26
CA GLY A 51 6.30 4.27 -14.70
C GLY A 51 5.30 5.22 -15.34
N ASN A 52 5.44 5.45 -16.65
CA ASN A 52 4.57 6.35 -17.38
C ASN A 52 3.98 5.65 -18.62
N ILE A 53 2.65 5.61 -18.73
CA ILE A 53 1.95 4.88 -19.80
C ILE A 53 2.21 5.47 -21.21
N PHE A 54 2.68 6.71 -21.31
CA PHE A 54 3.06 7.33 -22.57
C PHE A 54 4.49 6.98 -22.99
N LYS A 55 5.30 6.40 -22.09
CA LYS A 55 6.71 6.05 -22.32
C LYS A 55 6.93 4.54 -22.48
N GLU A 56 6.15 3.73 -21.78
CA GLU A 56 6.27 2.28 -21.80
C GLU A 56 4.90 1.59 -21.68
N PRO A 57 4.74 0.37 -22.21
CA PRO A 57 3.48 -0.35 -22.09
C PRO A 57 3.08 -0.59 -20.64
N PHE A 58 1.80 -0.42 -20.33
CA PHE A 58 1.26 -0.62 -18.98
C PHE A 58 1.69 -1.96 -18.34
N GLN A 59 1.70 -3.05 -19.12
CA GLN A 59 2.10 -4.36 -18.63
C GLN A 59 3.57 -4.42 -18.17
N ALA A 60 4.46 -3.63 -18.79
CA ALA A 60 5.85 -3.51 -18.37
C ALA A 60 5.93 -2.77 -17.01
N ILE A 61 5.20 -1.66 -16.87
CA ILE A 61 5.08 -0.90 -15.61
C ILE A 61 4.55 -1.80 -14.50
N TRP A 62 3.43 -2.48 -14.75
CA TRP A 62 2.77 -3.31 -13.76
C TRP A 62 3.69 -4.44 -13.27
N ASN A 63 4.41 -5.10 -14.19
CA ASN A 63 5.29 -6.21 -13.86
C ASN A 63 6.70 -5.79 -13.47
N ASN A 64 6.99 -4.49 -13.41
CA ASN A 64 8.31 -4.04 -13.00
C ASN A 64 8.62 -4.51 -11.56
N LYS A 65 9.92 -4.68 -11.27
CA LYS A 65 10.37 -5.23 -9.99
C LYS A 65 9.94 -4.37 -8.80
N LYS A 66 10.09 -3.05 -8.87
CA LYS A 66 9.75 -2.13 -7.77
C LYS A 66 8.26 -2.16 -7.43
N TYR A 67 7.39 -2.20 -8.44
CA TYR A 67 5.95 -2.17 -8.28
C TYR A 67 5.43 -3.53 -7.80
N SER A 68 5.96 -4.63 -8.35
CA SER A 68 5.64 -5.96 -7.86
C SER A 68 6.08 -6.18 -6.41
N GLU A 69 7.26 -5.70 -6.01
CA GLU A 69 7.74 -5.71 -4.61
C GLU A 69 6.83 -4.88 -3.70
N PHE A 70 6.43 -3.68 -4.13
CA PHE A 70 5.47 -2.85 -3.41
C PHE A 70 4.14 -3.59 -3.17
N ARG A 71 3.58 -4.22 -4.22
CA ARG A 71 2.34 -5.01 -4.11
C ARG A 71 2.52 -6.26 -3.26
N LYS A 72 3.69 -6.90 -3.28
CA LYS A 72 3.99 -8.09 -2.48
C LYS A 72 3.79 -7.86 -0.98
N CYS A 73 4.15 -6.68 -0.46
CA CYS A 73 3.89 -6.32 0.94
C CYS A 73 2.40 -6.42 1.29
N PHE A 74 1.52 -5.89 0.44
CA PHE A 74 0.07 -5.94 0.65
C PHE A 74 -0.49 -7.35 0.53
N MET A 75 0.02 -8.16 -0.40
CA MET A 75 -0.35 -9.57 -0.52
C MET A 75 0.00 -10.36 0.74
N LEU A 76 1.19 -10.16 1.31
CA LEU A 76 1.60 -10.80 2.56
C LEU A 76 0.74 -10.36 3.74
N ARG A 77 0.41 -9.06 3.82
CA ARG A 77 -0.50 -8.54 4.85
C ARG A 77 -1.90 -9.12 4.73
N GLY A 78 -2.44 -9.23 3.50
CA GLY A 78 -3.76 -9.82 3.25
C GLY A 78 -3.82 -11.29 3.66
N ARG A 79 -2.85 -12.09 3.20
CA ARG A 79 -2.72 -13.50 3.61
C ARG A 79 -2.64 -13.64 5.13
N ARG A 80 -1.82 -12.80 5.79
CA ARG A 80 -1.68 -12.84 7.25
C ARG A 80 -3.00 -12.51 7.95
N PHE A 81 -3.74 -11.53 7.44
CA PHE A 81 -5.04 -11.19 7.99
C PHE A 81 -6.03 -12.35 7.83
N GLU A 82 -6.13 -12.95 6.64
CA GLU A 82 -6.96 -14.14 6.41
C GLU A 82 -6.58 -15.29 7.37
N GLU A 83 -5.29 -15.54 7.57
CA GLU A 83 -4.79 -16.52 8.54
C GLU A 83 -5.20 -16.19 9.98
N ILE A 84 -5.34 -14.93 10.38
CA ILE A 84 -5.77 -14.58 11.75
C ILE A 84 -7.28 -14.80 11.92
N TYR A 85 -8.08 -14.50 10.90
CA TYR A 85 -9.54 -14.44 11.01
C TYR A 85 -10.28 -15.68 10.48
N SER A 86 -9.62 -16.56 9.72
CA SER A 86 -10.21 -17.82 9.23
C SER A 86 -10.30 -18.93 10.29
N TYR A 87 -9.55 -18.84 11.41
CA TYR A 87 -9.66 -19.82 12.49
C TYR A 87 -10.81 -19.48 13.43
N HIS A 88 -11.95 -20.14 13.24
CA HIS A 88 -13.10 -20.02 14.15
C HIS A 88 -13.11 -21.08 15.26
N TRP A 89 -12.21 -22.08 15.26
CA TRP A 89 -12.37 -23.28 16.10
C TRP A 89 -11.21 -23.69 17.02
N GLU A 90 -10.05 -23.01 17.01
CA GLU A 90 -8.93 -23.30 17.92
C GLU A 90 -8.53 -22.05 18.73
N ILE A 91 -9.15 -21.86 19.90
CA ILE A 91 -9.00 -20.67 20.76
C ILE A 91 -7.52 -20.37 21.08
N GLU A 92 -6.71 -21.38 21.39
CA GLU A 92 -5.28 -21.22 21.73
C GLU A 92 -4.43 -20.80 20.52
N ARG A 93 -4.74 -21.30 19.33
CA ARG A 93 -4.08 -20.89 18.09
C ARG A 93 -4.51 -19.48 17.69
N LEU A 94 -5.78 -19.15 17.87
CA LEU A 94 -6.33 -17.81 17.63
C LEU A 94 -5.66 -16.76 18.53
N LYS A 95 -5.43 -17.07 19.82
CA LYS A 95 -4.69 -16.19 20.75
C LYS A 95 -3.28 -15.89 20.22
N ARG A 96 -2.51 -16.91 19.84
CA ARG A 96 -1.15 -16.75 19.29
C ARG A 96 -1.13 -16.00 17.96
N LEU A 97 -2.12 -16.22 17.09
CA LEU A 97 -2.22 -15.56 15.79
C LEU A 97 -2.62 -14.09 15.93
N LYS A 98 -3.55 -13.77 16.84
CA LYS A 98 -3.97 -12.39 17.16
C LYS A 98 -2.84 -11.57 17.79
N THR A 99 -1.93 -12.19 18.53
CA THR A 99 -0.79 -11.49 19.17
C THR A 99 0.36 -11.19 18.21
N ALA A 100 0.45 -11.89 17.07
CA ALA A 100 1.53 -11.65 16.12
C ALA A 100 1.18 -10.51 15.15
N PRO A 101 2.06 -9.50 14.99
CA PRO A 101 1.77 -8.33 14.18
C PRO A 101 1.64 -8.66 12.69
N LEU A 102 0.90 -7.81 11.96
CA LEU A 102 0.89 -7.86 10.50
C LEU A 102 2.29 -7.51 9.95
N PRO A 103 2.71 -8.08 8.80
CA PRO A 103 3.94 -7.67 8.11
C PRO A 103 3.98 -6.16 7.88
N GLU A 104 5.17 -5.56 7.89
CA GLU A 104 5.30 -4.11 7.67
C GLU A 104 4.67 -3.64 6.35
N SER A 105 4.10 -2.44 6.37
CA SER A 105 3.65 -1.78 5.14
C SER A 105 4.84 -1.24 4.35
N PRO A 106 4.68 -0.99 3.03
CA PRO A 106 5.69 -0.27 2.28
C PRO A 106 6.01 1.08 2.93
N GLU A 107 7.28 1.50 2.82
CA GLU A 107 7.80 2.70 3.47
C GLU A 107 6.93 3.94 3.20
N GLN A 108 6.53 4.12 1.94
CA GLN A 108 5.74 5.26 1.49
C GLN A 108 4.32 5.30 2.09
N CYS A 109 3.86 4.16 2.60
CA CYS A 109 2.53 3.98 3.18
C CYS A 109 2.53 4.05 4.72
N LYS A 110 3.69 3.98 5.39
CA LYS A 110 3.78 3.96 6.86
C LYS A 110 3.13 5.18 7.54
N THR A 111 3.09 6.31 6.83
CA THR A 111 2.54 7.58 7.31
C THR A 111 1.15 7.89 6.72
N CYS A 112 0.38 6.89 6.28
CA CYS A 112 -0.91 7.10 5.63
C CYS A 112 -2.09 6.58 6.47
N HIS A 113 -3.11 7.41 6.72
CA HIS A 113 -4.30 7.00 7.48
C HIS A 113 -5.09 5.88 6.80
N LYS A 114 -5.02 5.73 5.46
CA LYS A 114 -5.65 4.62 4.73
C LYS A 114 -5.07 3.24 5.11
N MET A 115 -3.88 3.19 5.70
CA MET A 115 -3.29 1.98 6.27
C MET A 115 -3.86 1.61 7.63
N LEU A 116 -4.41 2.58 8.37
CA LEU A 116 -5.07 2.34 9.66
C LEU A 116 -6.48 1.77 9.45
N GLY A 117 -7.04 1.94 8.26
CA GLY A 117 -8.36 1.42 7.94
C GLY A 117 -9.50 2.19 8.58
N LEU A 118 -9.27 3.46 8.91
CA LEU A 118 -10.25 4.48 9.30
C LEU A 118 -10.94 5.05 8.06
#